data_AF-A0A8J4SB73-F1
#
_entry.id   AF-A0A8J4SB73-F1
#
_cell.length_a   1.000
_cell.length_b   1.000
_cell.length_c   1.000
_cell.angle_alpha   90.00
_cell.angle_beta   90.00
_cell.angle_gamma   90.00
#
_symmetry.space_group_name_H-M   'P 1'
#
loop_
_entity.id
_entity.type
_entity.pdbx_description
1 polymer ?
#
loop_
_entity_poly.entity_id
_entity_poly.type
_entity_poly.pdbx_seq_one_letter_code
_entity_poly.pdbx_strand_id
1 'polypeptide(L)'
;MKTGAFIAATATALAIITAPTQVAAAECSTLTLVVTLLPLLTDANTCSANTGYSLYPFAGLPTAAELALICADSTCTKVLSEAAALNLPDCTVTYNGVTYNVKDQLTAFALLPLSPQAGLCAVDSAYKLYPFEGMPSLDQLRVMCKSDTCKKLLTEAQDGEMPDCEVTINGTTHNVKQSVDLIVAGCEVIDINLIAS
;
A
#
# COMPACT_ATOMS: atom_id res chain seq x y z
N MET A 1 45.89 20.72 -52.89
CA MET A 1 45.24 21.28 -51.68
C MET A 1 43.76 21.54 -51.98
N LYS A 2 42.88 21.34 -50.98
CA LYS A 2 41.40 21.43 -50.91
C LYS A 2 40.66 20.09 -51.02
N THR A 3 40.63 19.30 -49.94
CA THR A 3 39.65 19.29 -48.80
C THR A 3 38.36 18.56 -49.16
N GLY A 4 38.24 17.34 -48.63
CA GLY A 4 37.07 16.49 -48.71
C GLY A 4 35.94 16.94 -47.78
N ALA A 5 34.77 16.35 -48.03
CA ALA A 5 33.60 16.44 -47.17
C ALA A 5 33.15 15.00 -46.86
N PHE A 6 33.35 14.59 -45.61
CA PHE A 6 32.70 13.42 -45.01
C PHE A 6 31.38 13.91 -44.43
N ILE A 7 30.25 13.42 -44.95
CA ILE A 7 28.94 13.62 -44.33
C ILE A 7 28.84 12.61 -43.17
N ALA A 8 28.92 13.10 -41.94
CA ALA A 8 28.63 12.30 -40.76
C ALA A 8 27.10 12.18 -40.60
N ALA A 9 26.57 10.97 -40.81
CA ALA A 9 25.22 10.62 -40.43
C ALA A 9 25.18 10.44 -38.89
N THR A 10 24.72 11.46 -38.17
CA THR A 10 24.43 11.34 -36.74
C THR A 10 23.16 10.53 -36.57
N ALA A 11 23.32 9.22 -36.34
CA ALA A 11 22.25 8.37 -35.85
C ALA A 11 21.99 8.73 -34.37
N THR A 12 21.04 9.62 -34.12
CA THR A 12 20.42 9.78 -32.80
C THR A 12 19.67 8.49 -32.49
N ALA A 13 20.31 7.60 -31.73
CA ALA A 13 19.66 6.48 -31.09
C ALA A 13 18.66 7.04 -30.07
N LEU A 14 17.37 7.03 -30.39
CA LEU A 14 16.33 7.14 -29.37
C LEU A 14 16.42 5.90 -28.50
N ALA A 15 16.94 6.06 -27.27
CA ALA A 15 16.79 5.07 -26.23
C ALA A 15 15.29 4.91 -25.97
N ILE A 16 14.73 3.79 -26.40
CA ILE A 16 13.35 3.40 -26.13
C ILE A 16 13.32 3.09 -24.63
N ILE A 17 12.81 4.02 -23.83
CA ILE A 17 12.53 3.79 -22.41
C ILE A 17 11.36 2.80 -22.40
N THR A 18 11.66 1.51 -22.32
CA THR A 18 10.66 0.49 -22.05
C THR A 18 10.23 0.69 -20.61
N ALA A 19 9.07 1.33 -20.41
CA ALA A 19 8.41 1.33 -19.12
C ALA A 19 8.25 -0.12 -18.63
N PRO A 20 8.47 -0.42 -17.35
CA PRO A 20 8.25 -1.75 -16.83
C PRO A 20 6.79 -2.13 -17.10
N THR A 21 6.60 -3.22 -17.85
CA THR A 21 5.29 -3.83 -18.03
C THR A 21 4.81 -4.28 -16.65
N GLN A 22 3.81 -3.60 -16.09
CA GLN A 22 3.15 -4.04 -14.87
C GLN A 22 2.56 -5.42 -15.16
N VAL A 23 3.14 -6.47 -14.58
CA VAL A 23 2.58 -7.81 -14.64
C VAL A 23 1.31 -7.77 -13.81
N ALA A 24 0.15 -7.82 -14.45
CA ALA A 24 -1.11 -7.97 -13.74
C ALA A 24 -1.03 -9.28 -12.92
N ALA A 25 -1.19 -9.18 -11.61
CA ALA A 25 -1.21 -10.35 -10.74
C ALA A 25 -2.34 -11.29 -11.18
N ALA A 26 -2.01 -12.57 -11.35
CA ALA A 26 -2.94 -13.60 -11.84
C ALA A 26 -4.16 -13.70 -10.91
N GLU A 27 -5.34 -14.04 -11.46
CA GLU A 27 -6.51 -14.26 -10.62
C GLU A 27 -6.26 -15.40 -9.63
N CYS A 28 -6.68 -15.20 -8.38
CA CYS A 28 -6.53 -16.19 -7.33
C CYS A 28 -7.31 -17.46 -7.68
N SER A 29 -6.61 -18.60 -7.66
CA SER A 29 -7.30 -19.89 -7.55
C SER A 29 -8.05 -19.92 -6.22
N THR A 30 -9.39 -19.98 -6.30
CA THR A 30 -10.27 -20.04 -5.12
C THR A 30 -9.86 -21.17 -4.19
N LEU A 31 -9.51 -22.34 -4.72
CA LEU A 31 -9.02 -23.49 -3.95
C LEU A 31 -7.73 -23.18 -3.19
N THR A 32 -6.77 -22.49 -3.81
CA THR A 32 -5.50 -22.15 -3.16
C THR A 32 -5.74 -21.16 -2.02
N LEU A 33 -6.56 -20.13 -2.26
CA LEU A 33 -6.91 -19.15 -1.24
C LEU A 33 -7.63 -19.80 -0.04
N VAL A 34 -8.57 -20.70 -0.32
CA VAL A 34 -9.31 -21.45 0.69
C VAL A 34 -8.39 -22.32 1.54
N VAL A 35 -7.48 -23.05 0.91
CA VAL A 35 -6.53 -23.93 1.63
C VAL A 35 -5.60 -23.08 2.51
N THR A 36 -5.13 -21.93 2.02
CA THR A 36 -4.26 -21.05 2.79
C THR A 36 -4.98 -20.41 3.97
N LEU A 37 -6.24 -19.97 3.79
CA LEU A 37 -7.03 -19.30 4.84
C LEU A 37 -7.75 -20.27 5.79
N LEU A 38 -7.78 -21.57 5.48
CA LEU A 38 -8.46 -22.60 6.27
C LEU A 38 -8.13 -22.55 7.78
N PRO A 39 -6.86 -22.34 8.20
CA PRO A 39 -6.51 -22.25 9.61
C PRO A 39 -7.16 -21.08 10.33
N LEU A 40 -7.53 -20.02 9.60
CA LEU A 40 -8.09 -18.79 10.14
C LEU A 40 -9.61 -18.78 10.11
N LEU A 41 -10.25 -19.77 9.50
CA LEU A 41 -11.68 -19.73 9.15
C LEU A 41 -12.57 -19.55 10.39
N THR A 42 -12.26 -20.21 11.50
CA THR A 42 -13.03 -20.09 12.75
C THR A 42 -12.97 -18.66 13.29
N ASP A 43 -11.77 -18.11 13.46
CA ASP A 43 -11.58 -16.78 14.02
C ASP A 43 -12.07 -15.69 13.04
N ALA A 44 -11.94 -15.92 11.72
CA ALA A 44 -12.47 -15.03 10.69
C ALA A 44 -14.00 -14.97 10.72
N ASN A 45 -14.68 -16.10 10.96
CA ASN A 45 -16.14 -16.12 11.12
C ASN A 45 -16.57 -15.41 12.41
N THR A 46 -15.81 -15.56 13.51
CA THR A 46 -16.07 -14.82 14.75
C THR A 46 -15.86 -13.31 14.55
N CYS A 47 -14.77 -12.91 13.88
CA CYS A 47 -14.54 -11.52 13.50
C CYS A 47 -15.70 -10.96 12.67
N SER A 48 -16.17 -11.73 11.69
CA SER A 48 -17.31 -11.34 10.86
C SER A 48 -18.60 -11.18 11.66
N ALA A 49 -18.87 -12.08 12.59
CA ALA A 49 -20.03 -11.97 13.47
C ALA A 49 -19.97 -10.73 14.38
N ASN A 50 -18.78 -10.34 14.82
CA ASN A 50 -18.59 -9.21 15.74
C ASN A 50 -18.62 -7.85 15.02
N THR A 51 -18.22 -7.80 13.74
CA THR A 51 -17.96 -6.54 13.02
C THR A 51 -18.84 -6.32 11.80
N GLY A 52 -19.49 -7.37 11.29
CA GLY A 52 -20.21 -7.36 10.02
C GLY A 52 -19.33 -7.57 8.79
N TYR A 53 -18.00 -7.49 8.93
CA TYR A 53 -17.07 -7.63 7.81
C TYR A 53 -16.75 -9.09 7.49
N SER A 54 -16.98 -9.51 6.25
CA SER A 54 -16.63 -10.86 5.79
C SER A 54 -15.27 -10.86 5.09
N LEU A 55 -14.24 -11.34 5.82
CA LEU A 55 -12.95 -11.63 5.20
C LEU A 55 -13.03 -12.83 4.25
N TYR A 56 -13.86 -13.82 4.60
CA TYR A 56 -14.12 -15.00 3.79
C TYR A 56 -15.59 -15.46 3.94
N PRO A 57 -16.36 -15.61 2.84
CA PRO A 57 -15.99 -15.28 1.46
C PRO A 57 -15.67 -13.78 1.30
N PHE A 58 -14.76 -13.47 0.39
CA PHE A 58 -14.24 -12.12 0.23
C PHE A 58 -15.37 -11.15 -0.18
N ALA A 59 -15.57 -10.11 0.62
CA ALA A 59 -16.64 -9.12 0.44
C ALA A 59 -16.15 -7.72 0.06
N GLY A 60 -14.92 -7.60 -0.45
CA GLY A 60 -14.31 -6.30 -0.73
C GLY A 60 -13.57 -5.71 0.46
N LEU A 61 -13.31 -4.40 0.37
CA LEU A 61 -12.71 -3.62 1.45
C LEU A 61 -13.72 -3.38 2.57
N PRO A 62 -13.29 -3.37 3.84
CA PRO A 62 -14.14 -2.88 4.92
C PRO A 62 -14.48 -1.40 4.69
N THR A 63 -15.67 -0.99 5.12
CA THR A 63 -16.00 0.43 5.32
C THR A 63 -15.23 1.00 6.52
N ALA A 64 -15.15 2.33 6.66
CA ALA A 64 -14.51 2.97 7.82
C ALA A 64 -15.13 2.53 9.16
N ALA A 65 -16.46 2.37 9.20
CA ALA A 65 -17.17 1.90 10.39
C ALA A 65 -16.84 0.44 10.72
N GLU A 66 -16.83 -0.45 9.73
CA GLU A 66 -16.42 -1.85 9.92
C GLU A 66 -14.95 -1.94 10.35
N LEU A 67 -14.08 -1.13 9.74
CA LEU A 67 -12.66 -1.08 10.07
C LEU A 67 -12.42 -0.65 11.53
N ALA A 68 -13.18 0.33 12.04
CA ALA A 68 -13.12 0.71 13.45
C ALA A 68 -13.52 -0.44 14.38
N LEU A 69 -14.56 -1.21 14.02
CA LEU A 69 -14.99 -2.39 14.79
C LEU A 69 -13.95 -3.53 14.73
N ILE A 70 -13.35 -3.77 13.56
CA ILE A 70 -12.28 -4.76 13.36
C ILE A 70 -11.07 -4.42 14.22
N CYS A 71 -10.67 -3.16 14.28
CA CYS A 71 -9.54 -2.74 15.10
C CYS A 71 -9.84 -2.74 16.60
N ALA A 72 -11.11 -2.63 17.02
CA ALA A 72 -11.52 -2.80 18.41
C ALA A 72 -11.66 -4.27 18.85
N ASP A 73 -11.73 -5.22 17.90
CA ASP A 73 -11.95 -6.62 18.18
C ASP A 73 -10.64 -7.43 18.18
N SER A 74 -10.32 -8.04 19.33
CA SER A 74 -9.09 -8.85 19.51
C SER A 74 -9.04 -10.10 18.62
N THR A 75 -10.19 -10.65 18.22
CA THR A 75 -10.26 -11.80 17.31
C THR A 75 -9.94 -11.34 15.89
N CYS A 76 -10.49 -10.21 15.47
CA CYS A 76 -10.22 -9.63 14.16
C CYS A 76 -8.74 -9.26 13.99
N THR A 77 -8.15 -8.56 14.96
CA THR A 77 -6.72 -8.19 14.92
C THR A 77 -5.81 -9.42 14.92
N LYS A 78 -6.17 -10.47 15.67
CA LYS A 78 -5.49 -11.77 15.61
C LYS A 78 -5.56 -12.39 14.21
N VAL A 79 -6.75 -12.47 13.60
CA VAL A 79 -6.94 -13.01 12.25
C VAL A 79 -6.08 -12.27 11.23
N LEU A 80 -6.06 -10.93 11.29
CA LEU A 80 -5.24 -10.12 10.37
C LEU A 80 -3.75 -10.38 10.56
N SER A 81 -3.28 -10.45 11.81
CA SER A 81 -1.87 -10.76 12.10
C SER A 81 -1.48 -12.16 11.64
N GLU A 82 -2.33 -13.16 11.86
CA GLU A 82 -2.05 -14.53 11.42
C GLU A 82 -2.15 -14.65 9.89
N ALA A 83 -3.08 -13.93 9.26
CA ALA A 83 -3.18 -13.85 7.81
C ALA A 83 -1.94 -13.22 7.17
N ALA A 84 -1.41 -12.14 7.74
CA ALA A 84 -0.16 -11.52 7.28
C ALA A 84 1.06 -12.43 7.45
N ALA A 85 1.02 -13.36 8.42
CA ALA A 85 2.06 -14.37 8.63
C ALA A 85 1.92 -15.60 7.72
N LEU A 86 0.78 -15.79 7.05
CA LEU A 86 0.62 -16.85 6.07
C LEU A 86 1.38 -16.50 4.79
N ASN A 87 1.86 -17.53 4.10
CA ASN A 87 2.38 -17.41 2.74
C ASN A 87 1.22 -17.22 1.75
N LEU A 88 0.56 -16.05 1.83
CA LEU A 88 -0.54 -15.69 0.94
C LEU A 88 -0.04 -15.61 -0.51
N PRO A 89 -0.77 -16.21 -1.47
CA PRO A 89 -0.43 -16.07 -2.87
C PRO A 89 -0.55 -14.61 -3.30
N ASP A 90 0.41 -14.15 -4.09
CA ASP A 90 0.37 -12.84 -4.74
C ASP A 90 -0.55 -12.92 -5.97
N CYS A 91 -1.85 -12.78 -5.72
CA CYS A 91 -2.90 -12.96 -6.72
C CYS A 91 -4.06 -12.00 -6.47
N THR A 92 -4.91 -11.84 -7.47
CA THR A 92 -6.03 -10.90 -7.43
C THR A 92 -7.40 -11.57 -7.35
N VAL A 93 -8.34 -10.92 -6.66
CA VAL A 93 -9.76 -11.27 -6.64
C VAL A 93 -10.57 -10.07 -7.14
N THR A 94 -11.58 -10.32 -7.96
CA THR A 94 -12.48 -9.27 -8.43
C THR A 94 -13.79 -9.32 -7.65
N TYR A 95 -14.14 -8.21 -7.00
CA TYR A 95 -15.39 -8.05 -6.27
C TYR A 95 -16.07 -6.75 -6.69
N ASN A 96 -17.33 -6.82 -7.12
CA ASN A 96 -18.10 -5.69 -7.65
C ASN A 96 -17.37 -4.87 -8.74
N GLY A 97 -16.58 -5.55 -9.60
CA GLY A 97 -15.82 -4.91 -10.68
C GLY A 97 -14.52 -4.23 -10.26
N VAL A 98 -14.13 -4.35 -8.98
CA VAL A 98 -12.86 -3.86 -8.46
C VAL A 98 -11.94 -5.05 -8.20
N THR A 99 -10.71 -4.95 -8.70
CA THR A 99 -9.67 -5.97 -8.55
C THR A 99 -8.81 -5.67 -7.33
N TYR A 100 -8.63 -6.67 -6.48
CA TYR A 100 -7.93 -6.55 -5.22
C TYR A 100 -6.84 -7.61 -5.10
N ASN A 101 -5.65 -7.22 -4.66
CA ASN A 101 -4.63 -8.18 -4.25
C ASN A 101 -4.91 -8.61 -2.79
N VAL A 102 -5.14 -9.91 -2.59
CA VAL A 102 -5.52 -10.45 -1.27
C VAL A 102 -4.39 -10.33 -0.25
N LYS A 103 -3.15 -10.54 -0.69
CA LYS A 103 -1.96 -10.39 0.15
C LYS A 103 -1.81 -8.95 0.60
N ASP A 104 -1.83 -8.01 -0.34
CA ASP A 104 -1.70 -6.58 -0.04
C ASP A 104 -2.80 -6.11 0.93
N GLN A 105 -4.03 -6.55 0.70
CA GLN A 105 -5.17 -6.22 1.56
C GLN A 105 -5.00 -6.64 3.01
N LEU A 106 -4.61 -7.89 3.22
CA LEU A 106 -4.44 -8.46 4.55
C LEU A 106 -3.27 -7.83 5.29
N THR A 107 -2.24 -7.39 4.56
CA THR A 107 -1.06 -6.72 5.14
C THR A 107 -1.25 -5.23 5.43
N ALA A 108 -2.18 -4.54 4.76
CA ALA A 108 -2.27 -3.08 4.81
C ALA A 108 -3.69 -2.56 5.11
N PHE A 109 -4.43 -3.30 5.94
CA PHE A 109 -5.86 -3.10 6.18
C PHE A 109 -6.24 -1.67 6.61
N ALA A 110 -5.35 -0.96 7.32
CA ALA A 110 -5.55 0.43 7.74
C ALA A 110 -5.38 1.49 6.63
N LEU A 111 -4.79 1.15 5.49
CA LEU A 111 -4.46 2.08 4.40
C LEU A 111 -5.23 1.85 3.11
N LEU A 112 -6.15 0.88 3.14
CA LEU A 112 -6.99 0.54 2.00
C LEU A 112 -7.76 1.74 1.40
N PRO A 113 -8.32 2.66 2.20
CA PRO A 113 -9.01 3.85 1.67
C PRO A 113 -8.09 4.75 0.83
N LEU A 114 -6.78 4.67 1.04
CA LEU A 114 -5.77 5.56 0.46
C LEU A 114 -5.09 4.94 -0.77
N SER A 115 -5.47 3.71 -1.16
CA SER A 115 -4.77 2.95 -2.19
C SER A 115 -4.63 3.66 -3.56
N PRO A 116 -5.64 4.40 -4.09
CA PRO A 116 -5.47 5.09 -5.38
C PRO A 116 -4.39 6.19 -5.32
N GLN A 117 -4.40 7.00 -4.26
CA GLN A 117 -3.46 8.11 -4.06
C GLN A 117 -2.07 7.58 -3.66
N ALA A 118 -2.01 6.46 -2.95
CA ALA A 118 -0.77 5.80 -2.58
C ALA A 118 0.01 5.32 -3.82
N GLY A 119 -0.68 4.79 -4.83
CA GLY A 119 -0.05 4.40 -6.09
C GLY A 119 0.57 5.60 -6.82
N LEU A 120 -0.12 6.73 -6.86
CA LEU A 120 0.40 7.95 -7.50
C LEU A 120 1.58 8.55 -6.71
N CYS A 121 1.48 8.59 -5.37
CA CYS A 121 2.60 9.04 -4.53
C CYS A 121 3.83 8.12 -4.66
N ALA A 122 3.62 6.82 -4.83
CA ALA A 122 4.70 5.87 -5.03
C ALA A 122 5.45 6.11 -6.35
N VAL A 123 4.77 6.57 -7.40
CA VAL A 123 5.41 6.96 -8.67
C VAL A 123 6.32 8.17 -8.45
N ASP A 124 5.89 9.16 -7.67
CA ASP A 124 6.66 10.39 -7.45
C ASP A 124 7.85 10.17 -6.51
N SER A 125 7.65 9.40 -5.43
CA SER A 125 8.60 9.30 -4.32
C SER A 125 9.42 8.01 -4.27
N ALA A 126 9.06 7.02 -5.08
CA ALA A 126 9.53 5.64 -4.95
C ALA A 126 9.29 5.03 -3.56
N TYR A 127 8.35 5.58 -2.78
CA TYR A 127 7.91 5.04 -1.50
C TYR A 127 6.51 4.47 -1.59
N LYS A 128 6.32 3.26 -1.08
CA LYS A 128 5.01 2.61 -1.01
C LYS A 128 4.42 2.84 0.36
N LEU A 129 3.42 3.73 0.43
CA LEU A 129 2.56 3.79 1.61
C LEU A 129 1.62 2.58 1.62
N TYR A 130 1.17 2.13 0.45
CA TYR A 130 0.32 0.94 0.29
C TYR A 130 0.93 -0.05 -0.73
N PRO A 131 1.09 -1.35 -0.37
CA PRO A 131 1.05 -1.87 1.00
C PRO A 131 2.16 -1.24 1.86
N PHE A 132 1.90 -1.07 3.16
CA PHE A 132 2.88 -0.48 4.07
C PHE A 132 3.92 -1.53 4.46
N GLU A 133 5.19 -1.23 4.20
CA GLU A 133 6.30 -2.12 4.58
C GLU A 133 7.20 -1.50 5.65
N GLY A 134 6.94 -0.23 6.01
CA GLY A 134 7.72 0.53 6.98
C GLY A 134 7.79 2.02 6.66
N MET A 135 8.55 2.76 7.47
CA MET A 135 8.77 4.19 7.30
C MET A 135 9.60 4.51 6.06
N PRO A 136 9.38 5.65 5.38
CA PRO A 136 10.21 6.09 4.28
C PRO A 136 11.64 6.39 4.74
N SER A 137 12.62 6.15 3.87
CA SER A 137 13.98 6.68 4.06
C SER A 137 13.97 8.21 3.99
N LEU A 138 15.03 8.85 4.48
CA LEU A 138 15.13 10.32 4.46
C LEU A 138 15.06 10.91 3.05
N ASP A 139 15.64 10.23 2.05
CA ASP A 139 15.61 10.68 0.66
C ASP A 139 14.22 10.52 0.04
N GLN A 140 13.54 9.40 0.30
CA GLN A 140 12.15 9.22 -0.09
C GLN A 140 11.26 10.28 0.57
N LEU A 141 11.44 10.52 1.87
CA LEU A 141 10.67 11.50 2.63
C LEU A 141 10.84 12.90 2.02
N ARG A 142 12.05 13.33 1.68
CA ARG A 142 12.28 14.63 1.00
C ARG A 142 11.55 14.76 -0.34
N VAL A 143 11.43 13.67 -1.10
CA VAL A 143 10.70 13.69 -2.38
C VAL A 143 9.19 13.70 -2.11
N MET A 144 8.70 12.88 -1.18
CA MET A 144 7.30 12.87 -0.76
C MET A 144 6.82 14.26 -0.32
N CYS A 145 7.59 14.93 0.54
CA CYS A 145 7.24 16.25 1.07
C CYS A 145 7.24 17.37 0.00
N LYS A 146 7.75 17.11 -1.21
CA LYS A 146 7.71 18.05 -2.33
C LYS A 146 6.64 17.71 -3.37
N SER A 147 6.09 16.50 -3.35
CA SER A 147 5.04 16.07 -4.28
C SER A 147 3.67 16.47 -3.77
N ASP A 148 2.92 17.22 -4.58
CA ASP A 148 1.52 17.57 -4.29
C ASP A 148 0.63 16.33 -4.20
N THR A 149 0.93 15.30 -5.00
CA THR A 149 0.27 14.00 -4.96
C THR A 149 0.45 13.34 -3.58
N CYS A 150 1.69 13.31 -3.09
CA CYS A 150 2.00 12.73 -1.78
C CYS A 150 1.42 13.58 -0.64
N LYS A 151 1.45 14.92 -0.74
CA LYS A 151 0.79 15.78 0.25
C LYS A 151 -0.70 15.51 0.33
N LYS A 152 -1.38 15.38 -0.82
CA LYS A 152 -2.80 15.03 -0.87
C LYS A 152 -3.07 13.68 -0.22
N LEU A 153 -2.26 12.66 -0.51
CA LEU A 153 -2.34 11.35 0.15
C LEU A 153 -2.21 11.47 1.68
N LEU A 154 -1.22 12.22 2.16
CA LEU A 154 -0.98 12.40 3.59
C LEU A 154 -2.12 13.17 4.27
N THR A 155 -2.67 14.19 3.62
CA THR A 155 -3.86 14.90 4.11
C THR A 155 -5.08 13.99 4.17
N GLU A 156 -5.36 13.21 3.12
CA GLU A 156 -6.45 12.22 3.15
C GLU A 156 -6.25 11.16 4.23
N ALA A 157 -5.00 10.80 4.53
CA ALA A 157 -4.65 9.88 5.60
C ALA A 157 -4.87 10.47 7.00
N GLN A 158 -4.57 11.76 7.19
CA GLN A 158 -4.79 12.47 8.46
C GLN A 158 -6.25 12.84 8.71
N ASP A 159 -6.97 13.25 7.65
CA ASP A 159 -8.39 13.60 7.70
C ASP A 159 -9.28 12.36 7.71
N GLY A 160 -8.73 11.22 7.27
CA GLY A 160 -9.40 9.93 7.34
C GLY A 160 -9.53 9.46 8.79
N GLU A 161 -10.60 8.72 9.07
CA GLU A 161 -10.73 7.92 10.29
C GLU A 161 -9.81 6.69 10.22
N MET A 162 -8.51 6.92 10.02
CA MET A 162 -7.52 5.86 10.09
C MET A 162 -7.56 5.26 11.49
N PRO A 163 -7.76 3.94 11.61
CA PRO A 163 -7.84 3.31 12.91
C PRO A 163 -6.47 3.35 13.59
N ASP A 164 -6.47 3.68 14.89
CA ASP A 164 -5.27 3.67 15.74
C ASP A 164 -4.98 2.23 16.21
N CYS A 165 -4.76 1.31 15.28
CA CYS A 165 -4.47 -0.10 15.57
C CYS A 165 -3.07 -0.52 15.13
N GLU A 166 -2.51 -1.41 15.93
CA GLU A 166 -1.24 -2.06 15.68
C GLU A 166 -1.42 -3.21 14.68
N VAL A 167 -0.62 -3.19 13.61
CA VAL A 167 -0.51 -4.28 12.65
C VAL A 167 0.91 -4.81 12.67
N THR A 168 1.08 -6.12 12.68
CA THR A 168 2.40 -6.74 12.61
C THR A 168 2.71 -7.10 11.17
N ILE A 169 3.70 -6.45 10.58
CA ILE A 169 4.15 -6.64 9.21
C ILE A 169 5.60 -7.12 9.26
N ASN A 170 5.89 -8.27 8.65
CA ASN A 170 7.24 -8.88 8.67
C ASN A 170 7.83 -9.02 10.09
N GLY A 171 6.99 -9.30 11.08
CA GLY A 171 7.40 -9.44 12.49
C GLY A 171 7.64 -8.13 13.23
N THR A 172 7.40 -6.97 12.60
CA THR A 172 7.48 -5.65 13.24
C THR A 172 6.08 -5.08 13.42
N THR A 173 5.76 -4.66 14.64
CA THR A 173 4.48 -4.02 14.95
C THR A 173 4.53 -2.54 14.57
N HIS A 174 3.57 -2.13 13.75
CA HIS A 174 3.42 -0.77 13.26
C HIS A 174 2.03 -0.27 13.61
N ASN A 175 1.96 0.95 14.14
CA ASN A 175 0.73 1.70 14.10
C ASN A 175 0.78 2.61 12.88
N VAL A 176 -0.07 2.33 11.90
CA VAL A 176 0.02 2.98 10.60
C VAL A 176 -0.44 4.43 10.67
N LYS A 177 -1.43 4.74 11.52
CA LYS A 177 -1.85 6.11 11.79
C LYS A 177 -0.69 6.92 12.37
N GLN A 178 -0.03 6.41 13.40
CA GLN A 178 1.14 7.06 13.99
C GLN A 178 2.28 7.19 12.98
N SER A 179 2.46 6.22 12.09
CA SER A 179 3.48 6.28 11.04
C SER A 179 3.19 7.42 10.04
N VAL A 180 1.94 7.59 9.62
CA VAL A 180 1.51 8.74 8.79
C VAL A 180 1.72 10.06 9.53
N ASP A 181 1.32 10.13 10.81
CA ASP A 181 1.52 11.33 11.64
C ASP A 181 3.01 11.70 11.74
N LEU A 182 3.89 10.71 11.90
CA LEU A 182 5.35 10.87 11.91
C LEU A 182 5.90 11.32 10.54
N ILE A 183 5.38 10.80 9.43
CA ILE A 183 5.76 11.22 8.08
C ILE A 183 5.41 12.69 7.85
N VAL A 184 4.20 13.11 8.27
CA VAL A 184 3.74 14.50 8.14
C VAL A 184 4.61 15.43 8.98
N ALA A 185 4.85 15.08 10.26
CA ALA A 185 5.75 15.84 11.12
C ALA A 185 7.18 15.92 10.52
N GLY A 186 7.65 14.84 9.89
CA GLY A 186 8.91 14.82 9.15
C GLY A 186 8.96 15.83 8.01
N CYS A 187 7.85 16.01 7.28
CA CYS A 187 7.75 17.03 6.23
C CYS A 187 7.84 18.45 6.78
N GLU A 188 7.18 18.75 7.91
CA GLU A 188 7.27 20.07 8.55
C GLU A 188 8.72 20.42 8.95
N VAL A 189 9.45 19.45 9.50
CA VAL A 189 10.86 19.63 9.89
C VAL A 189 11.77 19.85 8.67
N ILE A 190 11.53 19.14 7.57
CA ILE A 190 12.30 19.32 6.33
C ILE A 190 12.06 20.70 5.74
N ASP A 191 10.81 21.18 5.72
CA ASP A 191 10.47 22.52 5.22
C ASP A 191 11.16 23.61 6.05
N ILE A 192 11.24 23.47 7.38
CA ILE A 192 11.98 24.42 8.26
C ILE A 192 13.48 24.48 7.90
N ASN A 193 14.11 23.35 7.57
CA ASN A 193 15.53 23.35 7.22
C ASN A 193 15.80 23.97 5.84
N LEU A 194 14.83 23.95 4.93
CA LEU A 194 14.92 24.58 3.60
C LEU A 194 14.79 26.10 3.65
N ILE A 195 14.05 26.67 4.60
CA ILE A 195 13.98 28.14 4.83
C ILE A 195 15.16 28.69 5.63
N ALA A 196 15.91 27.82 6.32
CA ALA A 196 17.08 28.20 7.11
C ALA A 196 18.43 28.08 6.34
N SER A 197 18.41 27.62 5.09
CA SER A 197 19.58 27.43 4.20
C SER A 197 19.64 28.50 3.11
#